data_AF-A0A356TUA1-F1
#
_entry.id   AF-A0A356TUA1-F1
#
_cell.length_a   1.000
_cell.length_b   1.000
_cell.length_c   1.000
_cell.angle_alpha   90.00
_cell.angle_beta   90.00
_cell.angle_gamma   90.00
#
_symmetry.space_group_name_H-M   'P 1'
#
loop_
_entity.id
_entity.type
_entity.pdbx_description
1 polymer ?
#
loop_
_entity_poly.entity_id
_entity_poly.type
_entity_poly.pdbx_seq_one_letter_code
_entity_poly.pdbx_strand_id
1 'polypeptide(L)'
;MADLTETHALDTIVYFGPSFDALSLERLEGARAAEDGSVHYLGRDASGVGARRRVVGIADLPRAVSYVRHRPVDALVVDARGPHLERAERLLEVLFPHGRMGGPLLRRRVLALVDGIDAAHRLGQHGVGGVLSDALSLPEHLEALFASRGHGK
;
A
#
# COMPACT_ATOMS: atom_id res chain seq x y z
N MET A 1 -29.84 6.62 22.06
CA MET A 1 -28.40 6.46 22.34
C MET A 1 -27.86 5.51 21.29
N ALA A 2 -27.32 6.06 20.19
CA ALA A 2 -26.77 5.25 19.11
C ALA A 2 -25.51 4.52 19.61
N ASP A 3 -25.47 3.22 19.36
CA ASP A 3 -24.41 2.31 19.74
C ASP A 3 -23.14 2.65 18.94
N LEU A 4 -22.13 3.21 19.62
CA LEU A 4 -20.87 3.71 19.03
C LEU A 4 -19.85 2.58 18.76
N THR A 5 -20.31 1.37 18.47
CA THR A 5 -19.47 0.30 17.92
C THR A 5 -19.50 0.28 16.40
N GLU A 6 -19.49 1.45 15.76
CA GLU A 6 -18.87 1.53 14.44
C GLU A 6 -17.38 1.30 14.65
N THR A 7 -16.98 0.04 14.55
CA THR A 7 -15.59 -0.32 14.33
C THR A 7 -15.23 0.35 13.02
N HIS A 8 -14.71 1.59 13.06
CA HIS A 8 -14.24 2.28 11.87
C HIS A 8 -13.35 1.29 11.13
N ALA A 9 -13.76 0.91 9.92
CA ALA A 9 -13.02 -0.04 9.12
C ALA A 9 -11.56 0.41 9.07
N LEU A 10 -10.64 -0.49 9.47
CA LEU A 10 -9.21 -0.21 9.45
C LEU A 10 -8.65 -0.81 8.17
N ASP A 11 -8.31 0.03 7.20
CA ASP A 11 -7.63 -0.42 5.99
C ASP A 11 -6.13 -0.51 6.24
N THR A 12 -5.56 -1.69 5.99
CA THR A 12 -4.13 -1.97 6.19
C THR A 12 -3.36 -1.81 4.87
N ILE A 13 -2.39 -0.91 4.89
CA ILE A 13 -1.45 -0.67 3.80
C ILE A 13 -0.10 -1.26 4.21
N VAL A 14 0.50 -2.09 3.36
CA VAL A 14 1.87 -2.54 3.54
C VAL A 14 2.78 -1.71 2.66
N TYR A 15 3.81 -1.10 3.23
CA TYR A 15 4.89 -0.47 2.47
C TYR A 15 6.11 -1.39 2.48
N PHE A 16 6.54 -1.83 1.31
CA PHE A 16 7.77 -2.58 1.11
C PHE A 16 8.84 -1.67 0.52
N GLY A 17 9.85 -1.31 1.32
CA GLY A 17 10.90 -0.41 0.88
C GLY A 17 11.97 -0.21 1.95
N PRO A 18 13.05 0.50 1.61
CA PRO A 18 14.23 0.65 2.47
C PRO A 18 13.98 1.58 3.66
N SER A 19 13.14 2.60 3.50
CA SER A 19 12.93 3.65 4.50
C SER A 19 11.44 3.98 4.61
N PHE A 20 10.87 3.62 5.75
CA PHE A 20 9.47 3.91 6.04
C PHE A 20 9.20 5.41 6.21
N ASP A 21 10.19 6.15 6.70
CA ASP A 21 10.13 7.60 6.88
C ASP A 21 10.09 8.35 5.54
N ALA A 22 10.52 7.72 4.45
CA ALA A 22 10.51 8.33 3.12
C ALA A 22 9.09 8.61 2.57
N LEU A 23 8.06 8.11 3.25
CA LEU A 23 6.67 8.38 2.91
C LEU A 23 6.11 9.66 3.56
N SER A 24 6.83 10.27 4.50
CA SER A 24 6.41 11.50 5.21
C SER A 24 4.96 11.47 5.74
N LEU A 25 4.52 10.31 6.22
CA LEU A 25 3.14 10.07 6.65
C LEU A 25 2.73 10.92 7.87
N GLU A 26 3.70 11.43 8.63
CA GLU A 26 3.48 12.33 9.76
C GLU A 26 2.78 13.63 9.39
N ARG A 27 2.80 13.98 8.09
CA ARG A 27 2.13 15.17 7.55
C ARG A 27 0.63 14.95 7.34
N LEU A 28 0.17 13.70 7.41
CA LEU A 28 -1.23 13.34 7.22
C LEU A 28 -2.06 13.66 8.46
N GLU A 29 -3.33 13.96 8.24
CA GLU A 29 -4.24 14.28 9.32
C GLU A 29 -4.42 13.10 10.28
N GLY A 30 -4.30 13.39 11.58
CA GLY A 30 -4.41 12.37 12.61
C GLY A 30 -3.29 11.34 12.60
N ALA A 31 -2.17 11.61 11.90
CA ALA A 31 -1.03 10.72 11.85
C ALA A 31 -0.44 10.47 13.25
N ARG A 32 -0.31 9.19 13.61
CA ARG A 32 0.24 8.73 14.89
C ARG A 32 1.00 7.43 14.69
N ALA A 33 2.22 7.36 15.21
CA ALA A 33 2.95 6.10 15.32
C ALA A 33 2.29 5.21 16.39
N ALA A 34 2.23 3.91 16.13
CA ALA A 34 1.81 2.89 17.07
C ALA A 34 3.04 2.16 17.66
N GLU A 35 2.84 1.46 18.78
CA GLU A 35 3.91 0.73 19.48
C GLU A 35 4.55 -0.37 18.63
N ASP A 36 3.82 -0.91 17.66
CA ASP A 36 4.31 -1.94 16.74
C ASP A 36 5.13 -1.38 15.56
N GLY A 37 5.39 -0.06 15.55
CA GLY A 37 6.12 0.65 14.52
C GLY A 37 5.29 0.98 13.27
N SER A 38 3.99 0.69 13.26
CA SER A 38 3.08 1.13 12.18
C SER A 38 2.66 2.59 12.38
N VAL A 39 2.22 3.24 11.30
CA VAL A 39 1.65 4.59 11.34
C VAL A 39 0.17 4.52 11.03
N HIS A 40 -0.63 5.12 11.90
CA HIS A 40 -2.05 5.26 11.70
C HIS A 40 -2.37 6.69 11.25
N TYR A 41 -3.26 6.86 10.29
CA TYR A 41 -3.76 8.18 9.90
C TYR A 41 -5.26 8.12 9.56
N LEU A 42 -5.92 9.28 9.51
CA LEU A 42 -7.32 9.37 9.12
C LEU A 42 -7.41 9.47 7.60
N GLY A 43 -8.00 8.46 6.95
CA GLY A 43 -8.25 8.50 5.51
C GLY A 43 -9.29 9.56 5.16
N ARG A 44 -9.34 9.94 3.88
CA ARG A 44 -10.32 10.89 3.35
C ARG A 44 -11.06 10.24 2.19
N ASP A 45 -12.38 10.33 2.22
CA ASP A 45 -13.23 9.94 1.09
C ASP A 45 -13.96 11.17 0.52
N ALA A 46 -14.90 10.94 -0.41
CA ALA A 46 -15.67 12.01 -1.05
C ALA A 46 -16.52 12.85 -0.07
N SER A 47 -16.77 12.36 1.15
CA SER A 47 -17.50 13.06 2.21
C SER A 47 -16.61 13.86 3.17
N GLY A 48 -15.28 13.71 3.06
CA GLY A 48 -14.29 14.45 3.82
C GLY A 48 -13.67 13.71 5.01
N VAL A 49 -14.30 12.63 5.51
CA VAL A 49 -13.74 11.77 6.57
C VAL A 49 -13.96 10.30 6.21
N GLY A 50 -12.87 9.58 5.96
CA GLY A 50 -12.89 8.17 5.60
C GLY A 50 -12.47 7.22 6.73
N ALA A 51 -12.29 5.95 6.37
CA ALA A 51 -11.78 4.91 7.25
C ALA A 51 -10.39 5.25 7.84
N ARG A 52 -10.09 4.72 9.03
CA ARG A 52 -8.74 4.81 9.58
C ARG A 52 -7.82 3.93 8.75
N ARG A 53 -6.59 4.41 8.53
CA ARG A 53 -5.58 3.74 7.75
C ARG A 53 -4.45 3.31 8.67
N ARG A 54 -3.90 2.13 8.43
CA ARG A 54 -2.68 1.66 9.10
C ARG A 54 -1.65 1.31 8.06
N VAL A 55 -0.50 1.97 8.10
CA VAL A 55 0.63 1.69 7.22
C VAL A 55 1.69 0.91 7.99
N VAL A 56 2.08 -0.24 7.46
CA VAL A 56 3.11 -1.11 8.04
C VAL A 56 4.32 -1.11 7.12
N GLY A 57 5.43 -0.53 7.60
CA GLY A 57 6.72 -0.58 6.90
C GLY A 57 7.41 -1.92 7.10
N ILE A 58 7.77 -2.59 6.00
CA ILE A 58 8.51 -3.84 6.03
C ILE A 58 9.63 -3.78 5.00
N ALA A 59 10.88 -3.69 5.46
CA ALA A 59 12.02 -3.78 4.55
C ALA A 59 12.28 -5.23 4.13
N ASP A 60 12.22 -6.19 5.06
CA ASP A 60 12.60 -7.58 4.84
C ASP A 60 11.64 -8.35 3.90
N LEU A 61 12.20 -9.02 2.89
CA LEU A 61 11.43 -9.70 1.84
C LEU A 61 10.64 -10.91 2.37
N PRO A 62 11.26 -11.91 3.05
CA PRO A 62 10.52 -13.00 3.67
C PRO A 62 9.41 -12.52 4.61
N ARG A 63 9.67 -11.50 5.43
CA ARG A 63 8.68 -10.92 6.33
C ARG A 63 7.53 -10.27 5.56
N ALA A 64 7.81 -9.53 4.49
CA ALA A 64 6.78 -8.88 3.68
C ALA A 64 5.88 -9.92 2.99
N VAL A 65 6.47 -10.96 2.40
CA VAL A 65 5.73 -12.08 1.80
C VAL A 65 4.85 -12.76 2.84
N SER A 66 5.41 -13.09 4.01
CA SER A 66 4.67 -13.73 5.09
C SER A 66 3.51 -12.86 5.58
N TYR A 67 3.76 -11.56 5.75
CA TYR A 67 2.73 -10.62 6.20
C TYR A 67 1.57 -10.54 5.22
N VAL A 68 1.85 -10.32 3.94
CA VAL A 68 0.83 -10.17 2.90
C VAL A 68 0.03 -11.46 2.70
N ARG A 69 0.64 -12.64 2.85
CA ARG A 69 -0.06 -13.92 2.68
C ARG A 69 -0.96 -14.31 3.85
N HIS A 70 -0.68 -13.84 5.07
CA HIS A 70 -1.35 -14.32 6.28
C HIS A 70 -2.14 -13.25 7.04
N ARG A 71 -2.12 -12.00 6.56
CA ARG A 71 -2.86 -10.88 7.15
C ARG A 71 -3.75 -10.23 6.10
N PRO A 72 -4.90 -9.64 6.51
CA PRO A 72 -5.66 -8.79 5.62
C PRO A 72 -4.81 -7.58 5.24
N VAL A 73 -4.60 -7.40 3.93
CA VAL A 73 -3.91 -6.26 3.34
C VAL A 73 -4.84 -5.65 2.30
N ASP A 74 -5.11 -4.37 2.44
CA ASP A 74 -6.02 -3.63 1.57
C ASP A 74 -5.26 -2.91 0.46
N ALA A 75 -3.99 -2.56 0.68
CA ALA A 75 -3.08 -2.07 -0.35
C ALA A 75 -1.63 -2.47 -0.08
N LEU A 76 -0.85 -2.64 -1.15
CA LEU A 76 0.59 -2.87 -1.10
C LEU A 76 1.28 -1.76 -1.88
N VAL A 77 2.19 -1.05 -1.22
CA VAL A 77 3.08 -0.06 -1.85
C VAL A 77 4.47 -0.69 -1.93
N VAL A 78 5.06 -0.69 -3.11
CA VAL A 78 6.37 -1.28 -3.38
C VAL A 78 7.33 -0.18 -3.82
N ASP A 79 8.34 0.10 -3.02
CA ASP A 79 9.39 1.04 -3.37
C ASP A 79 10.46 0.37 -4.21
N ALA A 80 10.50 0.73 -5.49
CA ALA A 80 11.44 0.22 -6.47
C ALA A 80 12.40 1.32 -6.96
N ARG A 81 12.45 2.45 -6.27
CA ARG A 81 13.36 3.55 -6.58
C ARG A 81 14.82 3.15 -6.32
N GLY A 82 15.73 3.77 -7.06
CA GLY A 82 17.16 3.52 -7.00
C GLY A 82 17.50 2.04 -7.16
N PRO A 83 18.27 1.43 -6.24
CA PRO A 83 18.76 0.06 -6.36
C PRO A 83 17.75 -1.00 -5.89
N HIS A 84 16.46 -0.65 -5.75
CA HIS A 84 15.45 -1.52 -5.13
C HIS A 84 14.53 -2.24 -6.12
N LEU A 85 14.69 -1.99 -7.42
CA LEU A 85 13.84 -2.57 -8.46
C LEU A 85 13.84 -4.10 -8.45
N GLU A 86 15.00 -4.75 -8.43
CA GLU A 86 15.09 -6.21 -8.45
C GLU A 86 14.46 -6.84 -7.20
N ARG A 87 14.53 -6.14 -6.06
CA ARG A 87 13.90 -6.58 -4.80
C ARG A 87 12.39 -6.49 -4.89
N ALA A 88 11.88 -5.41 -5.48
CA ALA A 88 10.45 -5.19 -5.74
C ALA A 88 9.89 -6.24 -6.69
N GLU A 89 10.57 -6.53 -7.80
CA GLU A 89 10.19 -7.58 -8.74
C GLU A 89 10.12 -8.95 -8.08
N ARG A 90 11.13 -9.29 -7.28
CA ARG A 90 11.16 -10.56 -6.54
C ARG A 90 9.99 -10.69 -5.56
N LEU A 91 9.62 -9.62 -4.86
CA LEU A 91 8.42 -9.63 -4.02
C LEU A 91 7.17 -9.95 -4.84
N LEU A 92 6.97 -9.25 -5.95
CA LEU A 92 5.78 -9.39 -6.78
C LEU A 92 5.70 -10.76 -7.45
N GLU A 93 6.82 -11.31 -7.92
CA GLU A 93 6.87 -12.66 -8.49
C GLU A 93 6.46 -13.73 -7.46
N VAL A 94 6.90 -13.58 -6.20
CA VAL A 94 6.53 -14.50 -5.12
C VAL A 94 5.05 -14.35 -4.72
N LEU A 95 4.52 -13.13 -4.71
CA LEU A 95 3.11 -12.88 -4.36
C LEU A 95 2.14 -13.24 -5.50
N PHE A 96 2.55 -13.03 -6.74
CA PHE A 96 1.73 -13.20 -7.95
C PHE A 96 2.45 -14.07 -8.99
N PRO A 97 2.75 -15.34 -8.68
CA PRO A 97 3.48 -16.20 -9.60
C PRO A 97 2.74 -16.31 -10.93
N HIS A 98 3.47 -16.09 -12.03
CA HIS A 98 2.97 -16.18 -13.41
C HIS A 98 1.79 -15.25 -13.68
N GLY A 99 1.68 -14.16 -12.93
CA GLY A 99 0.66 -13.15 -13.12
C GLY A 99 -0.79 -13.59 -12.89
N ARG A 100 -0.99 -14.66 -12.12
CA ARG A 100 -2.33 -15.15 -11.79
C ARG A 100 -3.12 -14.13 -10.97
N MET A 101 -4.36 -13.87 -11.41
CA MET A 101 -5.35 -12.96 -10.82
C MET A 101 -5.97 -13.48 -9.49
N GLY A 102 -5.29 -14.34 -8.75
CA GLY A 102 -5.82 -15.05 -7.56
C GLY A 102 -4.89 -15.05 -6.35
N GLY A 103 -3.92 -14.13 -6.30
CA GLY A 103 -3.03 -13.96 -5.15
C GLY A 103 -3.74 -13.38 -3.92
N PRO A 104 -3.03 -13.24 -2.77
CA PRO A 104 -3.59 -12.72 -1.52
C PRO A 104 -4.11 -11.28 -1.63
N LEU A 105 -3.74 -10.57 -2.70
CA LEU A 105 -4.12 -9.19 -2.97
C LEU A 105 -4.48 -9.04 -4.46
N LEU A 106 -5.45 -8.20 -4.77
CA LEU A 106 -5.74 -7.86 -6.17
C LEU A 106 -4.65 -6.94 -6.73
N ARG A 107 -4.22 -7.17 -7.97
CA ARG A 107 -3.20 -6.35 -8.66
C ARG A 107 -3.48 -4.84 -8.62
N ARG A 108 -4.75 -4.45 -8.80
CA ARG A 108 -5.22 -3.05 -8.68
C ARG A 108 -4.98 -2.39 -7.31
N ARG A 109 -4.64 -3.18 -6.29
CA ARG A 109 -4.32 -2.73 -4.93
C ARG A 109 -2.80 -2.60 -4.69
N VAL A 110 -1.99 -2.81 -5.74
CA VAL A 110 -0.54 -2.68 -5.69
C VAL A 110 -0.14 -1.39 -6.38
N LEU A 111 0.57 -0.53 -5.65
CA LEU A 111 1.19 0.70 -6.17
C LEU A 111 2.71 0.54 -6.13
N ALA A 112 3.43 1.01 -7.14
CA ALA A 112 4.88 1.05 -7.14
C ALA A 112 5.42 2.48 -7.17
N LEU A 113 6.46 2.76 -6.38
CA LEU A 113 7.28 3.96 -6.50
C LEU A 113 8.48 3.66 -7.39
N VAL A 114 8.74 4.47 -8.41
CA VAL A 114 9.83 4.24 -9.39
C VAL A 114 10.52 5.54 -9.80
N ASP A 115 11.77 5.47 -10.26
CA ASP A 115 12.53 6.63 -10.75
C ASP A 115 12.48 6.80 -12.29
N GLY A 116 11.75 5.95 -13.01
CA GLY A 116 11.73 6.01 -14.46
C GLY A 116 10.78 5.03 -15.15
N ILE A 117 10.60 5.25 -16.45
CA ILE A 117 9.65 4.50 -17.29
C ILE A 117 10.03 3.02 -17.46
N ASP A 118 11.32 2.70 -17.48
CA ASP A 118 11.78 1.31 -17.62
C ASP A 118 11.41 0.49 -16.39
N ALA A 119 11.61 1.05 -15.19
CA ALA A 119 11.19 0.44 -13.93
C ALA A 119 9.66 0.30 -13.89
N ALA A 120 8.91 1.33 -14.31
CA ALA A 120 7.46 1.27 -14.42
C ALA A 120 7.00 0.14 -15.35
N HIS A 121 7.62 0.02 -16.52
CA HIS A 121 7.29 -1.01 -17.51
C HIS A 121 7.53 -2.40 -16.95
N ARG A 122 8.71 -2.64 -16.37
CA ARG A 122 9.07 -3.93 -15.75
C ARG A 122 8.08 -4.32 -14.66
N LEU A 123 7.78 -3.42 -13.71
CA LEU A 123 6.83 -3.70 -12.64
C LEU A 123 5.39 -3.88 -13.13
N GLY A 124 5.00 -3.20 -14.21
CA GLY A 124 3.73 -3.43 -14.88
C GLY A 124 3.58 -4.89 -15.37
N GLN A 125 4.66 -5.51 -15.87
CA GLN A 125 4.67 -6.92 -16.27
C GLN A 125 4.45 -7.86 -15.07
N HIS A 126 4.89 -7.46 -13.87
CA HIS A 126 4.66 -8.18 -12.63
C HIS A 126 3.27 -7.93 -12.01
N GLY A 127 2.43 -7.10 -12.64
CA GLY A 127 1.03 -6.91 -12.27
C GLY A 127 0.81 -5.83 -11.21
N VAL A 128 1.66 -4.80 -11.17
CA VAL A 128 1.36 -3.58 -10.41
C VAL A 128 0.17 -2.86 -11.02
N GLY A 129 -0.75 -2.38 -10.19
CA GLY A 129 -1.98 -1.70 -10.61
C GLY A 129 -1.83 -0.21 -10.87
N GLY A 130 -0.82 0.43 -10.29
CA GLY A 130 -0.49 1.84 -10.51
C GLY A 130 0.97 2.14 -10.19
N VAL A 131 1.56 3.09 -10.90
CA VAL A 131 2.96 3.47 -10.73
C VAL A 131 3.04 4.97 -10.45
N LEU A 132 3.87 5.35 -9.50
CA LEU A 132 4.10 6.73 -9.07
C LEU A 132 5.59 7.04 -9.20
N SER A 133 5.89 8.22 -9.73
CA SER A 133 7.27 8.74 -9.81
C SER A 133 7.73 9.38 -8.51
N ASP A 134 6.81 9.67 -7.59
CA ASP A 134 7.09 10.32 -6.32
C ASP A 134 6.27 9.71 -5.18
N ALA A 135 6.80 9.80 -3.96
CA ALA A 135 6.12 9.34 -2.76
C ALA A 135 5.15 10.38 -2.19
N LEU A 136 5.24 11.65 -2.61
CA LEU A 136 4.43 12.74 -2.07
C LEU A 136 2.96 12.62 -2.52
N SER A 137 2.73 12.10 -3.71
CA SER A 137 1.39 11.84 -4.26
C SER A 137 0.79 10.50 -3.82
N LEU A 138 1.53 9.69 -3.08
CA LEU A 138 1.09 8.38 -2.62
C LEU A 138 -0.21 8.45 -1.79
N PRO A 139 -0.37 9.37 -0.82
CA PRO A 139 -1.59 9.46 -0.03
C PRO A 139 -2.83 9.70 -0.90
N GLU A 140 -2.78 10.63 -1.87
CA GLU A 140 -3.93 10.89 -2.74
C GLU A 140 -4.30 9.67 -3.60
N HIS A 141 -3.30 8.95 -4.11
CA HIS A 141 -3.53 7.74 -4.89
C HIS A 141 -4.10 6.59 -4.06
N LEU A 142 -3.65 6.45 -2.80
CA LEU A 142 -4.22 5.49 -1.86
C LEU A 142 -5.69 5.83 -1.58
N GLU A 143 -6.03 7.09 -1.32
CA GLU A 143 -7.42 7.48 -1.09
C GLU A 143 -8.29 7.25 -2.32
N ALA A 144 -7.81 7.55 -3.53
CA ALA A 144 -8.52 7.23 -4.77
C ALA A 144 -8.73 5.72 -4.97
N LEU A 145 -7.71 4.92 -4.65
CA LEU A 145 -7.76 3.46 -4.69
C LEU A 145 -8.81 2.91 -3.72
N PHE A 146 -8.89 3.45 -2.51
CA PHE A 146 -9.90 3.05 -1.53
C PHE A 146 -11.31 3.56 -1.87
N ALA A 147 -11.46 4.76 -2.41
CA ALA A 147 -12.75 5.27 -2.88
C ALA A 147 -13.33 4.38 -3.98
N SER A 148 -12.49 3.86 -4.88
CA SER A 148 -12.92 2.95 -5.95
C SER A 148 -13.51 1.62 -5.43
N ARG A 149 -13.20 1.22 -4.18
CA ARG A 149 -13.75 0.02 -3.52
C ARG A 149 -15.27 0.15 -3.27
N GLY A 150 -15.77 1.37 -3.11
CA GLY A 150 -17.19 1.66 -2.84
C GLY A 150 -18.11 1.62 -4.06
N HIS A 151 -17.56 1.69 -5.28
CA HIS A 151 -18.33 1.74 -6.54
C HIS A 151 -18.60 0.37 -7.18
N GLY A 152 -18.22 -0.73 -6.52
CA GLY A 152 -18.54 -2.09 -6.94
C GLY A 152 -19.70 -2.67 -6.15
N LYS A 153 -20.91 -2.14 -6.35
CA LYS A 153 -22.16 -2.84 -6.02
C LYS A 153 -22.94 -3.06 -7.30
#